data_AF-A0A3N4IAE4-F1
#
_entry.id   AF-A0A3N4IAE4-F1
#
_cell.length_a   1.000
_cell.length_b   1.000
_cell.length_c   1.000
_cell.angle_alpha   90.00
_cell.angle_beta   90.00
_cell.angle_gamma   90.00
#
_symmetry.space_group_name_H-M   'P 1'
#
loop_
_entity.id
_entity.type
_entity.pdbx_description
1 polymer ?
#
loop_
_entity_poly.entity_id
_entity_poly.type
_entity_poly.pdbx_seq_one_letter_code
_entity_poly.pdbx_strand_id
1 'polypeptide(L)'
;MTQFDEKYDRYNYPTTSINTASGHPGNTTPEQDAMVFAIRAQLESEGYTERLDTITLLRFLRARKFDIPLAKKMFVECEQWRKTFGVDELVKNFEYTEKSDVAKYYPQYYHKTDKDGRPIYIESLGKIDLTAMYKITTQERMLQNLVVEYEKLADPRFPACSRKTGKLLETCCTIMDLKGVGITSIKSVYNFVNSVSAISQNYYPERLGKLYIINAPWGFSGAFSLIKSFLDPVTVEKIHILGSGYKSTLLEQIPAENLPVEFGGSCSCEGGCGFSDAGPWKEPQYVAPAFKPAPTATTAEATATEAVAATEAVAAPATLEAEVPKDPAPTPTTTAPPAAPLADPAAAPVVLNKIDEKLETTAEDSPAAPAPSAAPTA
;
A
#
# COMPACT_ATOMS: atom_id res chain seq x y z
N MET A 1 -21.21 -6.29 -12.81
CA MET A 1 -21.05 -6.16 -11.35
C MET A 1 -20.11 -7.28 -10.94
N THR A 2 -19.08 -6.98 -10.16
CA THR A 2 -18.02 -7.96 -9.81
C THR A 2 -18.56 -9.24 -9.19
N GLN A 3 -18.07 -10.37 -9.69
CA GLN A 3 -18.38 -11.68 -9.15
C GLN A 3 -17.56 -11.96 -7.87
N PHE A 4 -18.27 -12.14 -6.75
CA PHE A 4 -17.68 -12.57 -5.48
C PHE A 4 -18.00 -14.04 -5.22
N ASP A 5 -17.11 -14.71 -4.51
CA ASP A 5 -17.20 -16.13 -4.15
C ASP A 5 -17.28 -16.28 -2.63
N GLU A 6 -18.36 -16.86 -2.12
CA GLU A 6 -18.64 -16.99 -0.69
C GLU A 6 -17.58 -17.79 0.09
N LYS A 7 -16.75 -18.60 -0.58
CA LYS A 7 -15.62 -19.28 0.07
C LYS A 7 -14.56 -18.27 0.53
N TYR A 8 -14.30 -17.23 -0.26
CA TYR A 8 -13.19 -16.28 -0.03
C TYR A 8 -13.68 -14.90 0.44
N ASP A 9 -14.83 -14.46 -0.07
CA ASP A 9 -15.28 -13.06 -0.06
C ASP A 9 -16.30 -12.78 1.03
N ARG A 10 -15.92 -13.13 2.26
CA ARG A 10 -16.82 -13.16 3.41
C ARG A 10 -16.87 -11.82 4.14
N TYR A 11 -16.83 -10.72 3.39
CA TYR A 11 -16.68 -9.38 3.94
C TYR A 11 -17.87 -8.97 4.80
N ASN A 12 -17.57 -8.21 5.86
CA ASN A 12 -18.54 -7.61 6.77
C ASN A 12 -18.55 -6.06 6.64
N TYR A 13 -18.30 -5.59 5.43
CA TYR A 13 -18.31 -4.18 5.03
C TYR A 13 -18.66 -4.08 3.54
N PRO A 14 -19.09 -2.92 3.03
CA PRO A 14 -19.43 -2.74 1.62
C PRO A 14 -18.26 -3.07 0.69
N THR A 15 -18.54 -3.76 -0.42
CA THR A 15 -17.54 -4.28 -1.35
C THR A 15 -17.51 -3.56 -2.71
N THR A 16 -18.44 -2.64 -2.96
CA THR A 16 -18.46 -1.82 -4.18
C THR A 16 -17.59 -0.58 -3.99
N SER A 17 -16.53 -0.45 -4.78
CA SER A 17 -15.55 0.65 -4.72
C SER A 17 -16.19 2.01 -4.96
N ILE A 18 -15.67 3.03 -4.28
CA ILE A 18 -15.94 4.43 -4.63
C ILE A 18 -15.31 4.81 -5.98
N ASN A 19 -14.23 4.13 -6.37
CA ASN A 19 -13.62 4.32 -7.69
C ASN A 19 -14.38 3.51 -8.75
N THR A 20 -14.94 4.21 -9.74
CA THR A 20 -15.71 3.62 -10.83
C THR A 20 -14.86 3.16 -12.02
N ALA A 21 -13.54 3.36 -11.97
CA ALA A 21 -12.63 2.88 -13.01
C ALA A 21 -12.66 1.36 -13.12
N SER A 22 -12.47 0.85 -14.35
CA SER A 22 -12.44 -0.58 -14.65
C SER A 22 -11.44 -1.32 -13.76
N GLY A 23 -11.79 -2.55 -13.37
CA GLY A 23 -10.94 -3.41 -12.53
C GLY A 23 -11.03 -3.14 -11.03
N HIS A 24 -11.81 -2.15 -10.59
CA HIS A 24 -12.14 -1.95 -9.19
C HIS A 24 -13.35 -2.79 -8.79
N PRO A 25 -13.44 -3.25 -7.52
CA PRO A 25 -14.60 -4.00 -7.04
C PRO A 25 -15.93 -3.25 -7.29
N GLY A 26 -16.89 -3.95 -7.89
CA GLY A 26 -18.14 -3.39 -8.42
C GLY A 26 -18.11 -2.99 -9.90
N ASN A 27 -16.92 -2.75 -10.47
CA ASN A 27 -16.68 -2.20 -11.82
C ASN A 27 -15.76 -3.08 -12.68
N THR A 28 -15.80 -4.41 -12.48
CA THR A 28 -15.06 -5.38 -13.29
C THR A 28 -15.86 -5.84 -14.51
N THR A 29 -15.15 -6.25 -15.57
CA THR A 29 -15.71 -6.98 -16.72
C THR A 29 -15.72 -8.49 -16.45
N PRO A 30 -16.51 -9.29 -17.19
CA PRO A 30 -16.49 -10.75 -17.08
C PRO A 30 -15.09 -11.35 -17.29
N GLU A 31 -14.28 -10.76 -18.18
CA GLU A 31 -12.91 -11.19 -18.43
C GLU A 31 -12.02 -10.94 -17.20
N GLN A 32 -12.18 -9.79 -16.53
CA GLN A 32 -11.44 -9.48 -15.30
C GLN A 32 -11.84 -10.40 -14.15
N ASP A 33 -13.13 -10.73 -14.03
CA ASP A 33 -13.62 -11.70 -13.04
C ASP A 33 -13.06 -13.11 -13.31
N ALA A 34 -12.99 -13.52 -14.59
CA ALA A 34 -12.33 -14.77 -14.98
C ALA A 34 -10.82 -14.77 -14.65
N MET A 35 -10.14 -13.62 -14.78
CA MET A 35 -8.73 -13.48 -14.38
C MET A 35 -8.54 -13.61 -12.87
N VAL A 36 -9.46 -13.09 -12.05
CA VAL A 36 -9.46 -13.30 -10.58
C VAL A 36 -9.59 -14.77 -10.26
N PHE A 37 -10.52 -15.48 -10.91
CA PHE A 37 -10.66 -16.93 -10.74
C PHE A 37 -9.37 -17.68 -11.14
N ALA A 38 -8.80 -17.34 -12.30
CA ALA A 38 -7.61 -18.00 -12.83
C ALA A 38 -6.37 -17.83 -11.94
N ILE A 39 -6.07 -16.60 -11.49
CA ILE A 39 -4.93 -16.35 -10.59
C ILE A 39 -5.14 -17.05 -9.24
N ARG A 40 -6.36 -17.04 -8.71
CA ARG A 40 -6.71 -17.72 -7.47
C ARG A 40 -6.46 -19.22 -7.56
N ALA A 41 -6.96 -19.87 -8.61
CA ALA A 41 -6.76 -21.30 -8.81
C ALA A 41 -5.28 -21.68 -8.93
N GLN A 42 -4.47 -20.85 -9.61
CA GLN A 42 -3.02 -21.07 -9.68
C GLN A 42 -2.37 -20.98 -8.29
N LEU A 43 -2.71 -19.95 -7.50
CA LEU A 43 -2.18 -19.78 -6.14
C LEU A 43 -2.60 -20.93 -5.21
N GLU A 44 -3.85 -21.39 -5.27
CA GLU A 44 -4.29 -22.55 -4.49
C GLU A 44 -3.53 -23.83 -4.90
N SER A 45 -3.28 -24.03 -6.20
CA SER A 45 -2.51 -25.19 -6.68
C SER A 45 -1.06 -25.18 -6.19
N GLU A 46 -0.52 -24.01 -5.87
CA GLU A 46 0.80 -23.81 -5.27
C GLU A 46 0.78 -23.85 -3.72
N GLY A 47 -0.39 -24.10 -3.10
CA GLY A 47 -0.54 -24.26 -1.65
C GLY A 47 -0.78 -22.96 -0.87
N TYR A 48 -1.06 -21.84 -1.54
CA TYR A 48 -1.47 -20.61 -0.86
C TYR A 48 -2.94 -20.71 -0.43
N THR A 49 -3.23 -20.29 0.81
CA THR A 49 -4.58 -20.39 1.40
C THR A 49 -5.10 -19.08 1.97
N GLU A 50 -4.23 -18.08 2.14
CA GLU A 50 -4.58 -16.79 2.74
C GLU A 50 -4.62 -15.67 1.70
N ARG A 51 -5.38 -14.60 1.98
CA ARG A 51 -5.42 -13.38 1.16
C ARG A 51 -5.77 -13.61 -0.32
N LEU A 52 -6.52 -14.69 -0.59
CA LEU A 52 -7.07 -15.05 -1.90
C LEU A 52 -8.44 -14.42 -2.20
N ASP A 53 -8.86 -13.49 -1.33
CA ASP A 53 -10.09 -12.74 -1.47
C ASP A 53 -10.05 -11.81 -2.70
N THR A 54 -11.20 -11.63 -3.33
CA THR A 54 -11.36 -10.92 -4.61
C THR A 54 -10.82 -9.49 -4.55
N ILE A 55 -11.07 -8.75 -3.47
CA ILE A 55 -10.56 -7.38 -3.30
C ILE A 55 -9.03 -7.36 -3.28
N THR A 56 -8.39 -8.30 -2.56
CA THR A 56 -6.94 -8.41 -2.56
C THR A 56 -6.38 -8.77 -3.94
N LEU A 57 -6.90 -9.81 -4.58
CA LEU A 57 -6.40 -10.25 -5.90
C LEU A 57 -6.59 -9.17 -6.98
N LEU A 58 -7.68 -8.43 -6.96
CA LEU A 58 -7.91 -7.31 -7.87
C LEU A 58 -6.85 -6.21 -7.72
N ARG A 59 -6.34 -5.94 -6.51
CA ARG A 59 -5.23 -4.97 -6.32
C ARG A 59 -3.95 -5.45 -7.02
N PHE A 60 -3.57 -6.71 -6.85
CA PHE A 60 -2.39 -7.28 -7.52
C PHE A 60 -2.56 -7.31 -9.05
N LEU A 61 -3.75 -7.66 -9.54
CA LEU A 61 -4.05 -7.62 -10.97
C LEU A 61 -3.97 -6.20 -11.52
N ARG A 62 -4.59 -5.19 -10.87
CA ARG A 62 -4.50 -3.78 -11.29
C ARG A 62 -3.06 -3.29 -11.31
N ALA A 63 -2.27 -3.57 -10.27
CA ALA A 63 -0.86 -3.18 -10.17
C ALA A 63 0.01 -3.77 -11.29
N ARG A 64 -0.45 -4.83 -11.96
CA ARG A 64 0.23 -5.47 -13.11
C ARG A 64 -0.61 -5.43 -14.38
N LYS A 65 -1.53 -4.46 -14.50
CA LYS A 65 -2.34 -4.22 -15.71
C LYS A 65 -3.07 -5.49 -16.19
N PHE A 66 -3.56 -6.28 -15.24
CA PHE A 66 -4.23 -7.56 -15.43
C PHE A 66 -3.38 -8.65 -16.11
N ASP A 67 -2.05 -8.53 -16.08
CA ASP A 67 -1.13 -9.61 -16.47
C ASP A 67 -1.05 -10.66 -15.34
N ILE A 68 -1.66 -11.83 -15.56
CA ILE A 68 -1.73 -12.91 -14.55
C ILE A 68 -0.34 -13.39 -14.12
N PRO A 69 0.61 -13.75 -15.02
CA PRO A 69 1.95 -14.16 -14.63
C PRO A 69 2.67 -13.14 -13.73
N LEU A 70 2.62 -11.85 -14.08
CA LEU A 70 3.25 -10.79 -13.31
C LEU A 70 2.54 -10.54 -11.97
N ALA A 71 1.20 -10.56 -11.95
CA ALA A 71 0.42 -10.41 -10.72
C ALA A 71 0.66 -11.58 -9.76
N LYS A 72 0.72 -12.82 -10.27
CA LYS A 72 1.04 -14.00 -9.46
C LYS A 72 2.44 -13.91 -8.88
N LYS A 73 3.43 -13.54 -9.69
CA LYS A 73 4.81 -13.34 -9.21
C LYS A 73 4.85 -12.33 -8.07
N MET A 74 4.20 -11.18 -8.24
CA MET A 74 4.13 -10.15 -7.20
C MET A 74 3.44 -10.64 -5.92
N PHE A 75 2.36 -11.41 -6.04
CA PHE A 75 1.67 -12.01 -4.89
C PHE A 75 2.58 -12.99 -4.14
N VAL A 76 3.23 -13.91 -4.86
CA VAL A 76 4.15 -14.90 -4.28
C VAL A 76 5.32 -14.22 -3.56
N GLU A 77 5.94 -13.22 -4.18
CA GLU A 77 7.02 -12.44 -3.56
C GLU A 77 6.54 -11.69 -2.31
N CYS A 78 5.30 -11.19 -2.31
CA CYS A 78 4.69 -10.57 -1.13
C CYS A 78 4.48 -11.58 -0.01
N GLU A 79 3.90 -12.75 -0.29
CA GLU A 79 3.69 -13.79 0.72
C GLU A 79 5.01 -14.31 1.32
N GLN A 80 6.05 -14.46 0.50
CA GLN A 80 7.39 -14.80 0.97
C GLN A 80 8.00 -13.71 1.85
N TRP A 81 7.85 -12.44 1.44
CA TRP A 81 8.28 -11.31 2.25
C TRP A 81 7.54 -11.24 3.59
N ARG A 82 6.21 -11.43 3.59
CA ARG A 82 5.42 -11.44 4.84
C ARG A 82 5.93 -12.46 5.84
N LYS A 83 6.26 -13.67 5.36
CA LYS A 83 6.83 -14.74 6.18
C LYS A 83 8.22 -14.40 6.71
N THR A 84 9.10 -13.88 5.85
CA THR A 84 10.49 -13.56 6.23
C THR A 84 10.61 -12.31 7.12
N PHE A 85 9.74 -11.32 6.93
CA PHE A 85 9.66 -10.12 7.76
C PHE A 85 8.87 -10.35 9.07
N GLY A 86 8.12 -11.44 9.17
CA GLY A 86 7.33 -11.79 10.36
C GLY A 86 6.08 -10.91 10.54
N VAL A 87 5.45 -10.47 9.45
CA VAL A 87 4.36 -9.47 9.48
C VAL A 87 3.20 -9.90 10.39
N ASP A 88 2.76 -11.16 10.27
CA ASP A 88 1.59 -11.65 11.02
C ASP A 88 1.85 -11.77 12.53
N GLU A 89 3.12 -11.90 12.94
CA GLU A 89 3.54 -11.87 14.34
C GLU A 89 3.74 -10.43 14.83
N LEU A 90 4.33 -9.58 13.99
CA LEU A 90 4.53 -8.15 14.29
C LEU A 90 3.21 -7.45 14.60
N VAL A 91 2.16 -7.68 13.80
CA VAL A 91 0.85 -7.04 14.03
C VAL A 91 0.27 -7.36 15.41
N LYS A 92 0.57 -8.54 15.96
CA LYS A 92 0.06 -9.00 17.26
C LYS A 92 0.90 -8.47 18.43
N ASN A 93 2.21 -8.41 18.26
CA ASN A 93 3.15 -8.29 19.37
C ASN A 93 3.99 -7.00 19.35
N PHE A 94 3.98 -6.23 18.26
CA PHE A 94 4.86 -5.07 18.13
C PHE A 94 4.36 -3.87 18.94
N GLU A 95 5.16 -3.48 19.91
CA GLU A 95 5.01 -2.23 20.65
C GLU A 95 6.09 -1.22 20.27
N TYR A 96 5.65 -0.05 19.81
CA TYR A 96 6.54 1.05 19.45
C TYR A 96 6.66 2.04 20.61
N THR A 97 7.29 1.60 21.70
CA THR A 97 7.40 2.33 22.96
C THR A 97 8.04 3.70 22.82
N GLU A 98 8.94 3.87 21.85
CA GLU A 98 9.66 5.11 21.58
C GLU A 98 8.91 6.06 20.61
N LYS A 99 7.67 5.75 20.22
CA LYS A 99 6.89 6.53 19.24
C LYS A 99 6.83 8.02 19.56
N SER A 100 6.62 8.37 20.83
CA SER A 100 6.51 9.77 21.27
C SER A 100 7.83 10.55 21.12
N ASP A 101 8.97 9.89 21.34
CA ASP A 101 10.29 10.49 21.16
C ASP A 101 10.66 10.61 19.69
N VAL A 102 10.36 9.57 18.89
CA VAL A 102 10.58 9.59 17.43
C VAL A 102 9.70 10.65 16.76
N ALA A 103 8.46 10.83 17.20
CA ALA A 103 7.52 11.81 16.65
C ALA A 103 7.98 13.28 16.79
N LYS A 104 8.97 13.57 17.65
CA LYS A 104 9.59 14.91 17.75
C LYS A 104 10.38 15.25 16.48
N TYR A 105 10.96 14.24 15.84
CA TYR A 105 11.80 14.34 14.64
C TYR A 105 11.05 13.93 13.38
N TYR A 106 10.24 12.88 13.47
CA TYR A 106 9.47 12.38 12.33
C TYR A 106 8.02 12.13 12.73
N PRO A 107 7.18 13.20 12.79
CA PRO A 107 5.75 13.05 13.01
C PRO A 107 5.13 12.23 11.88
N GLN A 108 4.48 11.12 12.25
CA GLN A 108 3.75 10.22 11.35
C GLN A 108 2.48 9.75 12.05
N TYR A 109 1.32 9.99 11.46
CA TYR A 109 0.06 9.60 12.08
C TYR A 109 -1.12 9.53 11.11
N TYR A 110 -2.08 8.67 11.42
CA TYR A 110 -3.41 8.70 10.81
C TYR A 110 -4.35 9.61 11.59
N HIS A 111 -5.21 10.33 10.89
CA HIS A 111 -6.16 11.25 11.50
C HIS A 111 -7.43 11.44 10.68
N LYS A 112 -8.53 10.84 11.12
CA LYS A 112 -9.87 11.00 10.55
C LYS A 112 -9.89 10.68 9.06
N THR A 113 -10.78 11.34 8.29
CA THR A 113 -11.01 11.02 6.87
C THR A 113 -11.17 12.26 6.00
N ASP A 114 -10.82 12.13 4.72
CA ASP A 114 -11.13 13.12 3.69
C ASP A 114 -12.64 13.10 3.30
N LYS A 115 -13.05 13.95 2.35
CA LYS A 115 -14.45 14.04 1.90
C LYS A 115 -14.94 12.79 1.16
N ASP A 116 -14.03 11.96 0.67
CA ASP A 116 -14.35 10.66 0.04
C ASP A 116 -14.35 9.52 1.07
N GLY A 117 -14.03 9.81 2.34
CA GLY A 117 -13.98 8.85 3.44
C GLY A 117 -12.66 8.08 3.56
N ARG A 118 -11.62 8.46 2.81
CA ARG A 118 -10.29 7.85 2.92
C ARG A 118 -9.64 8.23 4.25
N PRO A 119 -9.00 7.31 4.97
CA PRO A 119 -8.14 7.65 6.10
C PRO A 119 -7.08 8.69 5.68
N ILE A 120 -6.93 9.76 6.45
CA ILE A 120 -5.87 10.74 6.20
C ILE A 120 -4.61 10.28 6.92
N TYR A 121 -3.51 10.16 6.18
CA TYR A 121 -2.18 9.94 6.70
C TYR A 121 -1.38 11.24 6.61
N ILE A 122 -0.71 11.64 7.69
CA ILE A 122 0.10 12.86 7.74
C ILE A 122 1.51 12.47 8.14
N GLU A 123 2.49 12.97 7.37
CA GLU A 123 3.90 12.88 7.71
C GLU A 123 4.62 14.20 7.50
N SER A 124 5.59 14.50 8.37
CA SER A 124 6.39 15.73 8.29
C SER A 124 7.88 15.40 8.23
N LEU A 125 8.52 15.72 7.11
CA LEU A 125 9.90 15.32 6.83
C LEU A 125 10.94 16.37 7.27
N GLY A 126 10.55 17.64 7.37
CA GLY A 126 11.51 18.73 7.61
C GLY A 126 12.10 18.79 9.02
N LYS A 127 11.72 17.87 9.91
CA LYS A 127 12.31 17.72 11.25
C LYS A 127 13.17 16.45 11.38
N ILE A 128 13.31 15.66 10.31
CA ILE A 128 14.06 14.41 10.36
C ILE A 128 15.53 14.71 10.67
N ASP A 129 15.99 14.12 11.77
CA ASP A 129 17.40 14.02 12.14
C ASP A 129 17.68 12.56 12.45
N LEU A 130 18.18 11.82 11.46
CA LEU A 130 18.49 10.41 11.64
C LEU A 130 19.57 10.16 12.68
N THR A 131 20.48 11.11 12.90
CA THR A 131 21.54 10.96 13.91
C THR A 131 20.93 11.00 15.31
N ALA A 132 19.96 11.88 15.55
CA ALA A 132 19.21 11.91 16.80
C ALA A 132 18.26 10.71 16.92
N MET A 133 17.54 10.36 15.85
CA MET A 133 16.59 9.25 15.84
C MET A 133 17.29 7.90 16.08
N TYR A 134 18.47 7.66 15.53
CA TYR A 134 19.23 6.42 15.77
C TYR A 134 19.79 6.26 17.18
N LYS A 135 19.67 7.30 18.03
CA LYS A 135 19.91 7.18 19.48
C LYS A 135 18.66 6.71 20.25
N ILE A 136 17.49 6.74 19.60
CA ILE A 136 16.18 6.49 20.19
C ILE A 136 15.60 5.18 19.64
N THR A 137 15.77 4.92 18.34
CA THR A 137 15.22 3.78 17.62
C THR A 137 16.20 3.25 16.59
N THR A 138 15.81 2.22 15.84
CA THR A 138 16.59 1.68 14.72
C THR A 138 15.81 1.80 13.42
N GLN A 139 16.51 1.74 12.29
CA GLN A 139 15.86 1.67 10.97
C GLN A 139 14.89 0.48 10.89
N GLU A 140 15.29 -0.69 11.40
CA GLU A 140 14.43 -1.87 11.44
C GLU A 140 13.13 -1.61 12.20
N ARG A 141 13.20 -1.01 13.39
CA ARG A 141 12.00 -0.71 14.19
C ARG A 141 11.10 0.33 13.54
N MET A 142 11.66 1.32 12.84
CA MET A 142 10.88 2.27 12.05
C MET A 142 10.15 1.57 10.89
N LEU A 143 10.80 0.63 10.20
CA LEU A 143 10.17 -0.16 9.13
C LEU A 143 9.11 -1.13 9.68
N GLN A 144 9.34 -1.74 10.85
CA GLN A 144 8.32 -2.55 11.55
C GLN A 144 7.10 -1.70 11.91
N ASN A 145 7.30 -0.48 12.43
CA ASN A 145 6.21 0.45 12.70
C ASN A 145 5.42 0.82 11.44
N LEU A 146 6.11 1.11 10.32
CA LEU A 146 5.47 1.37 9.03
C LEU A 146 4.58 0.19 8.60
N VAL A 147 5.12 -1.03 8.63
CA VAL A 147 4.40 -2.25 8.24
C VAL A 147 3.18 -2.46 9.13
N VAL A 148 3.32 -2.31 10.45
CA VAL A 148 2.20 -2.42 11.39
C VAL A 148 1.13 -1.35 11.12
N GLU A 149 1.51 -0.13 10.76
CA GLU A 149 0.55 0.92 10.40
C GLU A 149 -0.16 0.62 9.06
N TYR A 150 0.51 -0.03 8.09
CA TYR A 150 -0.12 -0.51 6.86
C TYR A 150 -1.07 -1.69 7.08
N GLU A 151 -0.73 -2.62 7.97
CA GLU A 151 -1.65 -3.69 8.35
C GLU A 151 -2.87 -3.12 9.08
N LYS A 152 -2.67 -2.15 10.00
CA LYS A 152 -3.79 -1.42 10.64
C LYS A 152 -4.62 -0.62 9.64
N LEU A 153 -3.99 -0.07 8.59
CA LEU A 153 -4.69 0.59 7.50
C LEU A 153 -5.61 -0.41 6.77
N ALA A 154 -5.09 -1.59 6.46
CA ALA A 154 -5.84 -2.67 5.83
C ALA A 154 -7.00 -3.18 6.71
N ASP A 155 -6.75 -3.38 8.00
CA ASP A 155 -7.73 -3.76 9.03
C ASP A 155 -7.26 -3.22 10.40
N PRO A 156 -8.00 -2.30 11.07
CA PRO A 156 -9.43 -2.02 10.87
C PRO A 156 -9.78 -0.74 10.11
N ARG A 157 -8.83 0.06 9.64
CA ARG A 157 -9.16 1.40 9.11
C ARG A 157 -10.03 1.35 7.85
N PHE A 158 -9.65 0.60 6.82
CA PHE A 158 -10.46 0.49 5.60
C PHE A 158 -11.84 -0.14 5.82
N PRO A 159 -12.00 -1.26 6.55
CA PRO A 159 -13.32 -1.81 6.88
C PRO A 159 -14.21 -0.80 7.61
N ALA A 160 -13.69 -0.09 8.62
CA ALA A 160 -14.45 0.89 9.38
C ALA A 160 -14.86 2.10 8.51
N CYS A 161 -13.94 2.64 7.72
CA CYS A 161 -14.24 3.68 6.74
C CYS A 161 -15.29 3.22 5.73
N SER A 162 -15.18 1.98 5.24
CA SER A 162 -16.12 1.42 4.28
C SER A 162 -17.55 1.31 4.84
N ARG A 163 -17.67 0.90 6.11
CA ARG A 163 -18.97 0.89 6.80
C ARG A 163 -19.54 2.29 6.96
N LYS A 164 -18.71 3.27 7.31
CA LYS A 164 -19.14 4.66 7.49
C LYS A 164 -19.62 5.31 6.20
N THR A 165 -18.95 5.05 5.07
CA THR A 165 -19.30 5.66 3.77
C THR A 165 -20.36 4.88 3.01
N GLY A 166 -20.60 3.61 3.35
CA GLY A 166 -21.46 2.71 2.57
C GLY A 166 -20.83 2.24 1.25
N LYS A 167 -19.54 2.50 1.02
CA LYS A 167 -18.77 2.10 -0.17
C LYS A 167 -17.43 1.50 0.25
N LEU A 168 -16.84 0.66 -0.60
CA LEU A 168 -15.51 0.11 -0.34
C LEU A 168 -14.45 1.20 -0.45
N LEU A 169 -13.63 1.31 0.59
CA LEU A 169 -12.42 2.13 0.64
C LEU A 169 -11.18 1.23 0.61
N GLU A 170 -10.33 1.43 -0.39
CA GLU A 170 -9.07 0.68 -0.56
C GLU A 170 -7.83 1.57 -0.41
N THR A 171 -8.01 2.90 -0.36
CA THR A 171 -6.95 3.89 -0.52
C THR A 171 -6.96 4.96 0.58
N CYS A 172 -5.78 5.51 0.90
CA CYS A 172 -5.62 6.64 1.82
C CYS A 172 -5.44 8.00 1.10
N CYS A 173 -5.66 9.08 1.85
CA CYS A 173 -5.27 10.44 1.47
C CYS A 173 -4.02 10.82 2.29
N THR A 174 -2.89 11.08 1.63
CA THR A 174 -1.62 11.39 2.30
C THR A 174 -1.30 12.87 2.21
N ILE A 175 -0.91 13.48 3.32
CA ILE A 175 -0.32 14.82 3.39
C ILE A 175 1.13 14.66 3.81
N MET A 176 2.05 15.11 2.97
CA MET A 176 3.48 15.11 3.21
C MET A 176 3.96 16.55 3.33
N ASP A 177 4.40 16.94 4.53
CA ASP A 177 4.92 18.28 4.79
C ASP A 177 6.45 18.33 4.62
N LEU A 178 6.90 19.12 3.64
CA LEU A 178 8.31 19.36 3.34
C LEU A 178 8.86 20.64 4.01
N LYS A 179 8.09 21.30 4.88
CA LYS A 179 8.55 22.50 5.58
C LYS A 179 9.80 22.21 6.41
N GLY A 180 10.92 22.82 6.04
CA GLY A 180 12.21 22.63 6.73
C GLY A 180 13.10 21.56 6.11
N VAL A 181 12.64 20.87 5.06
CA VAL A 181 13.51 19.95 4.30
C VAL A 181 14.57 20.76 3.56
N GLY A 182 15.84 20.51 3.90
CA GLY A 182 17.00 21.06 3.20
C GLY A 182 17.49 20.11 2.11
N ILE A 183 18.20 20.64 1.10
CA ILE A 183 18.77 19.84 0.01
C ILE A 183 19.81 18.83 0.55
N THR A 184 20.48 19.13 1.66
CA THR A 184 21.46 18.24 2.29
C THR A 184 20.86 17.13 3.17
N SER A 185 19.65 17.31 3.74
CA SER A 185 19.01 16.27 4.56
C SER A 185 18.51 15.08 3.73
N ILE A 186 18.21 15.33 2.46
CA ILE A 186 17.77 14.35 1.47
C ILE A 186 18.73 13.15 1.35
N LYS A 187 20.03 13.40 1.16
CA LYS A 187 21.05 12.34 1.03
C LYS A 187 21.10 11.44 2.25
N SER A 188 20.96 12.04 3.44
CA SER A 188 21.03 11.30 4.70
C SER A 188 19.86 10.33 4.87
N VAL A 189 18.68 10.66 4.32
CA VAL A 189 17.46 9.85 4.46
C VAL A 189 17.21 8.89 3.29
N TYR A 190 17.99 8.97 2.22
CA TYR A 190 17.79 8.22 0.98
C TYR A 190 17.58 6.71 1.22
N ASN A 191 18.47 6.05 1.95
CA ASN A 191 18.38 4.60 2.20
C ASN A 191 17.09 4.21 2.95
N PHE A 192 16.68 5.05 3.89
CA PHE A 192 15.44 4.84 4.64
C PHE A 192 14.23 5.03 3.73
N VAL A 193 14.15 6.15 3.00
CA VAL A 193 13.06 6.44 2.06
C VAL A 193 12.96 5.36 0.98
N ASN A 194 14.10 4.87 0.46
CA ASN A 194 14.13 3.80 -0.52
C ASN A 194 13.64 2.45 0.05
N SER A 195 13.95 2.15 1.32
CA SER A 195 13.42 0.97 2.02
C SER A 195 11.90 1.05 2.21
N VAL A 196 11.41 2.20 2.67
CA VAL A 196 9.96 2.50 2.78
C VAL A 196 9.30 2.30 1.42
N SER A 197 9.89 2.90 0.39
CA SER A 197 9.40 2.82 -0.98
C SER A 197 9.27 1.37 -1.46
N ALA A 198 10.32 0.58 -1.30
CA ALA A 198 10.34 -0.82 -1.73
C ALA A 198 9.25 -1.65 -1.04
N ILE A 199 9.04 -1.45 0.26
CA ILE A 199 7.97 -2.14 1.01
C ILE A 199 6.60 -1.77 0.45
N SER A 200 6.32 -0.47 0.31
CA SER A 200 5.03 0.03 -0.14
C SER A 200 4.69 -0.45 -1.56
N GLN A 201 5.64 -0.43 -2.50
CA GLN A 201 5.38 -0.82 -3.90
C GLN A 201 5.21 -2.31 -4.09
N ASN A 202 6.07 -3.11 -3.46
CA ASN A 202 6.12 -4.53 -3.74
C ASN A 202 5.05 -5.31 -2.96
N TYR A 203 4.67 -4.81 -1.77
CA TYR A 203 3.88 -5.61 -0.83
C TYR A 203 2.51 -5.00 -0.51
N TYR A 204 2.31 -3.71 -0.77
CA TYR A 204 1.07 -3.00 -0.50
C TYR A 204 0.47 -2.32 -1.72
N PRO A 205 0.22 -3.02 -2.84
CA PRO A 205 -0.35 -2.39 -4.03
C PRO A 205 -1.75 -1.82 -3.80
N GLU A 206 -2.03 -0.76 -4.55
CA GLU A 206 -3.26 -0.02 -4.82
C GLU A 206 -3.81 0.66 -3.57
N ARG A 207 -2.93 1.23 -2.74
CA ARG A 207 -3.26 1.85 -1.44
C ARG A 207 -3.24 3.38 -1.42
N LEU A 208 -2.74 4.04 -2.46
CA LEU A 208 -2.67 5.49 -2.54
C LEU A 208 -3.83 6.04 -3.38
N GLY A 209 -4.63 6.91 -2.77
CA GLY A 209 -5.76 7.58 -3.42
C GLY A 209 -5.42 9.02 -3.78
N LYS A 210 -4.88 9.78 -2.84
CA LYS A 210 -4.43 11.17 -3.01
C LYS A 210 -3.11 11.39 -2.26
N LEU A 211 -2.21 12.17 -2.84
CA LEU A 211 -0.98 12.63 -2.20
C LEU A 211 -0.88 14.16 -2.34
N TYR A 212 -0.84 14.86 -1.22
CA TYR A 212 -0.56 16.28 -1.13
C TYR A 212 0.83 16.49 -0.57
N ILE A 213 1.75 16.98 -1.39
CA ILE A 213 3.07 17.44 -0.95
C ILE A 213 2.95 18.94 -0.71
N ILE A 214 3.06 19.37 0.55
CA ILE A 214 2.88 20.77 0.96
C ILE A 214 4.19 21.40 1.40
N ASN A 215 4.24 22.74 1.36
CA ASN A 215 5.46 23.49 1.63
C ASN A 215 6.64 23.03 0.76
N ALA A 216 6.35 22.62 -0.48
CA ALA A 216 7.37 22.17 -1.41
C ALA A 216 8.37 23.32 -1.69
N PRO A 217 9.69 23.08 -1.60
CA PRO A 217 10.70 24.08 -1.96
C PRO A 217 10.53 24.58 -3.40
N TRP A 218 10.94 25.83 -3.68
CA TRP A 218 10.70 26.51 -4.96
C TRP A 218 11.23 25.76 -6.20
N GLY A 219 12.24 24.89 -6.07
CA GLY A 219 12.76 24.04 -7.15
C GLY A 219 12.11 22.65 -7.26
N PHE A 220 11.32 22.23 -6.25
CA PHE A 220 10.76 20.88 -6.17
C PHE A 220 9.78 20.58 -7.31
N SER A 221 8.96 21.55 -7.70
CA SER A 221 8.05 21.41 -8.84
C SER A 221 8.77 21.22 -10.17
N GLY A 222 9.96 21.83 -10.33
CA GLY A 222 10.82 21.63 -11.49
C GLY A 222 11.39 20.22 -11.54
N ALA A 223 12.00 19.77 -10.43
CA ALA A 223 12.51 18.41 -10.30
C ALA A 223 11.38 17.36 -10.48
N PHE A 224 10.20 17.61 -9.90
CA PHE A 224 9.05 16.74 -10.07
C PHE A 224 8.64 16.60 -11.54
N SER A 225 8.60 17.72 -12.26
CA SER A 225 8.19 17.73 -13.67
C SER A 225 9.11 16.85 -14.54
N LEU A 226 10.39 16.75 -14.18
CA LEU A 226 11.33 15.86 -14.84
C LEU A 226 11.06 14.38 -14.51
N ILE A 227 10.53 14.04 -13.33
CA ILE A 227 10.30 12.64 -12.94
C ILE A 227 8.92 12.11 -13.33
N LYS A 228 7.97 13.00 -13.68
CA LYS A 228 6.61 12.64 -14.10
C LYS A 228 6.59 11.60 -15.22
N SER A 229 7.52 11.68 -16.18
CA SER A 229 7.61 10.72 -17.30
C SER A 229 7.97 9.30 -16.86
N PHE A 230 8.50 9.12 -15.66
CA PHE A 230 8.85 7.82 -15.08
C PHE A 230 7.77 7.30 -14.12
N LEU A 231 6.66 8.02 -13.95
CA LEU A 231 5.53 7.60 -13.14
C LEU A 231 4.38 7.23 -14.07
N ASP A 232 3.60 6.21 -13.70
CA ASP A 232 2.38 5.90 -14.43
C ASP A 232 1.42 7.10 -14.37
N PRO A 233 0.69 7.43 -15.46
CA PRO A 233 -0.24 8.56 -15.50
C PRO A 233 -1.25 8.58 -14.35
N VAL A 234 -1.77 7.41 -13.95
CA VAL A 234 -2.72 7.28 -12.84
C VAL A 234 -2.08 7.70 -11.52
N THR A 235 -0.77 7.47 -11.35
CA THR A 235 -0.04 7.94 -10.17
C THR A 235 0.17 9.45 -10.22
N VAL A 236 0.50 10.02 -11.38
CA VAL A 236 0.69 11.47 -11.53
C VAL A 236 -0.58 12.24 -11.18
N GLU A 237 -1.75 11.74 -11.59
CA GLU A 237 -3.06 12.34 -11.29
C GLU A 237 -3.42 12.37 -9.80
N LYS A 238 -2.79 11.50 -8.99
CA LYS A 238 -3.00 11.45 -7.55
C LYS A 238 -2.11 12.44 -6.78
N ILE A 239 -1.06 12.98 -7.41
CA ILE A 239 -0.03 13.80 -6.76
C ILE A 239 -0.31 15.29 -6.96
N HIS A 240 -0.39 16.01 -5.85
CA HIS A 240 -0.60 17.45 -5.79
C HIS A 240 0.59 18.11 -5.07
N ILE A 241 1.39 18.89 -5.79
CA ILE A 241 2.53 19.62 -5.22
C ILE A 241 2.13 21.06 -4.98
N LEU A 242 2.20 21.48 -3.73
CA LEU A 242 1.72 22.77 -3.26
C LEU A 242 2.86 23.51 -2.54
N GLY A 243 2.96 24.81 -2.82
CA GLY A 243 3.85 25.73 -2.08
C GLY A 243 3.28 26.06 -0.70
N SER A 244 3.55 27.27 -0.19
CA SER A 244 3.06 27.71 1.13
C SER A 244 1.56 28.03 1.18
N GLY A 245 0.92 28.27 0.03
CA GLY A 245 -0.51 28.56 -0.11
C GLY A 245 -1.43 27.32 -0.14
N TYR A 246 -1.01 26.19 0.43
CA TYR A 246 -1.67 24.89 0.28
C TYR A 246 -3.03 24.76 0.99
N LYS A 247 -3.31 25.60 1.99
CA LYS A 247 -4.42 25.40 2.93
C LYS A 247 -5.79 25.32 2.26
N SER A 248 -6.08 26.20 1.31
CA SER A 248 -7.37 26.20 0.59
C SER A 248 -7.56 24.90 -0.21
N THR A 249 -6.50 24.43 -0.89
CA THR A 249 -6.54 23.17 -1.65
C THR A 249 -6.72 21.96 -0.75
N LEU A 250 -6.12 21.93 0.45
CA LEU A 250 -6.41 20.86 1.40
C LEU A 250 -7.88 20.87 1.85
N LEU A 251 -8.45 22.05 2.10
CA LEU A 251 -9.85 22.20 2.50
C LEU A 251 -10.85 21.86 1.38
N GLU A 252 -10.43 21.87 0.12
CA GLU A 252 -11.23 21.36 -1.00
C GLU A 252 -11.43 19.84 -0.89
N GLN A 253 -10.44 19.08 -0.42
CA GLN A 253 -10.51 17.62 -0.30
C GLN A 253 -10.84 17.13 1.11
N ILE A 254 -10.49 17.88 2.16
CA ILE A 254 -10.59 17.46 3.55
C ILE A 254 -11.55 18.39 4.30
N PRO A 255 -12.56 17.87 5.04
CA PRO A 255 -13.40 18.70 5.89
C PRO A 255 -12.57 19.46 6.92
N ALA A 256 -12.90 20.73 7.19
CA ALA A 256 -12.12 21.57 8.11
C ALA A 256 -12.02 20.94 9.50
N GLU A 257 -13.11 20.36 10.00
CA GLU A 257 -13.23 19.65 11.27
C GLU A 257 -12.41 18.35 11.33
N ASN A 258 -11.94 17.85 10.18
CA ASN A 258 -11.09 16.66 10.08
C ASN A 258 -9.62 17.01 9.84
N LEU A 259 -9.30 18.25 9.50
CA LEU A 259 -7.93 18.71 9.25
C LEU A 259 -7.36 19.37 10.51
N PRO A 260 -6.14 19.02 10.96
CA PRO A 260 -5.50 19.71 12.08
C PRO A 260 -5.34 21.22 11.84
N VAL A 261 -5.43 22.00 12.92
CA VAL A 261 -5.28 23.47 12.87
C VAL A 261 -3.97 23.93 12.22
N GLU A 262 -2.89 23.19 12.39
CA GLU A 262 -1.58 23.49 11.80
C GLU A 262 -1.58 23.45 10.26
N PHE A 263 -2.44 22.63 9.66
CA PHE A 263 -2.62 22.51 8.21
C PHE A 263 -3.78 23.36 7.66
N GLY A 264 -4.39 24.20 8.51
CA GLY A 264 -5.45 25.14 8.12
C GLY A 264 -6.88 24.67 8.37
N GLY A 265 -7.08 23.55 9.06
CA GLY A 265 -8.41 23.12 9.51
C GLY A 265 -8.83 23.69 10.86
N SER A 266 -9.79 23.04 11.49
CA SER A 266 -10.33 23.38 12.82
C SER A 266 -10.22 22.23 13.83
N CYS A 267 -9.64 21.09 13.45
CA CYS A 267 -9.51 19.96 14.37
C CYS A 267 -8.41 20.18 15.42
N SER A 268 -8.80 20.01 16.68
CA SER A 268 -7.90 19.95 17.83
C SER A 268 -8.34 18.80 18.75
N CYS A 269 -7.55 17.73 18.80
CA CYS A 269 -7.81 16.60 19.69
C CYS A 269 -7.15 16.81 21.06
N GLU A 270 -7.76 16.24 22.10
CA GLU A 270 -7.10 16.06 23.40
C GLU A 270 -5.81 15.23 23.22
N GLY A 271 -4.70 15.69 23.80
CA GLY A 271 -3.37 15.09 23.59
C GLY A 271 -2.72 15.38 22.23
N GLY A 272 -3.40 16.14 21.35
CA GLY A 272 -2.90 16.53 20.02
C GLY A 272 -3.30 15.55 18.91
N CYS A 273 -3.57 16.08 17.72
CA CYS A 273 -4.01 15.29 16.56
C CYS A 273 -3.01 14.20 16.16
N GLY A 274 -1.72 14.43 16.37
CA GLY A 274 -0.65 13.49 16.04
C GLY A 274 -0.62 12.20 16.86
N PHE A 275 -1.28 12.18 18.02
CA PHE A 275 -1.29 11.03 18.93
C PHE A 275 -2.68 10.43 19.14
N SER A 276 -3.73 11.04 18.58
CA SER A 276 -5.10 10.63 18.84
C SER A 276 -5.52 9.35 18.11
N ASP A 277 -4.92 9.06 16.94
CA ASP A 277 -5.36 7.98 16.03
C ASP A 277 -6.89 7.99 15.84
N ALA A 278 -7.48 9.21 15.83
CA ALA A 278 -8.92 9.41 15.77
C ALA A 278 -9.43 9.06 14.37
N GLY A 279 -10.60 8.43 14.28
CA GLY A 279 -11.24 8.11 13.00
C GLY A 279 -12.34 7.05 13.14
N PRO A 280 -12.98 6.64 12.03
CA PRO A 280 -14.06 5.66 12.04
C PRO A 280 -13.70 4.35 12.72
N TRP A 281 -12.41 3.95 12.68
CA TRP A 281 -11.88 2.76 13.33
C TRP A 281 -11.83 2.82 14.87
N LYS A 282 -12.20 3.95 15.49
CA LYS A 282 -12.41 4.08 16.94
C LYS A 282 -13.87 4.27 17.31
N GLU A 283 -14.76 4.39 16.32
CA GLU A 283 -16.19 4.61 16.53
C GLU A 283 -16.93 3.25 16.68
N PRO A 284 -17.56 2.94 17.83
CA PRO A 284 -18.10 1.60 18.10
C PRO A 284 -19.05 1.05 17.03
N GLN A 285 -19.81 1.91 16.35
CA GLN A 285 -20.74 1.51 15.30
C GLN A 285 -20.06 1.03 14.00
N TYR A 286 -18.77 1.34 13.80
CA TYR A 286 -18.01 0.96 12.61
C TYR A 286 -16.90 -0.06 12.89
N VAL A 287 -16.65 -0.37 14.17
CA VAL A 287 -15.65 -1.35 14.60
C VAL A 287 -16.29 -2.75 14.63
N ALA A 288 -15.88 -3.59 13.68
CA ALA A 288 -16.25 -5.00 13.62
C ALA A 288 -15.21 -5.77 12.77
N PRO A 289 -15.08 -7.11 12.96
CA PRO A 289 -14.18 -7.93 12.13
C PRO A 289 -14.41 -7.71 10.65
N ALA A 290 -13.33 -7.63 9.86
CA ALA A 290 -13.40 -7.42 8.42
C ALA A 290 -14.13 -8.55 7.69
N PHE A 291 -13.95 -9.79 8.16
CA PHE A 291 -14.57 -10.99 7.61
C PHE A 291 -15.56 -11.61 8.61
N LYS A 292 -16.65 -12.17 8.09
CA LYS A 292 -17.60 -12.98 8.88
C LYS A 292 -16.92 -14.30 9.29
N PRO A 293 -17.30 -14.94 10.41
CA PRO A 293 -16.74 -16.24 10.82
C PRO A 293 -17.12 -17.34 9.83
N ALA A 294 -16.21 -18.26 9.45
CA ALA A 294 -16.51 -19.39 8.54
C ALA A 294 -17.81 -20.09 8.94
N PRO A 295 -18.66 -20.55 7.99
CA PRO A 295 -19.77 -21.41 8.35
C PRO A 295 -19.17 -22.61 9.08
N THR A 296 -19.50 -22.79 10.35
CA THR A 296 -19.13 -24.01 11.06
C THR A 296 -19.75 -25.15 10.26
N ALA A 297 -18.94 -26.12 9.83
CA ALA A 297 -19.48 -27.33 9.25
C ALA A 297 -20.39 -27.97 10.30
N THR A 298 -21.69 -27.76 10.19
CA THR A 298 -22.67 -28.48 10.99
C THR A 298 -22.44 -29.94 10.66
N THR A 299 -22.04 -30.72 11.66
CA THR A 299 -21.89 -32.16 11.60
C THR A 299 -23.23 -32.77 11.19
N ALA A 300 -23.47 -32.88 9.88
CA ALA A 300 -24.49 -33.73 9.32
C ALA A 300 -23.94 -35.16 9.28
N GLU A 301 -23.63 -35.68 10.46
CA GLU A 301 -23.18 -37.06 10.66
C GLU A 301 -24.06 -37.66 11.77
N ALA A 302 -25.37 -37.68 11.51
CA ALA A 302 -26.34 -38.44 12.28
C ALA A 302 -27.67 -38.54 11.50
N THR A 303 -27.64 -39.23 10.34
CA THR A 303 -28.77 -40.00 9.76
C THR A 303 -28.32 -40.55 8.40
N ALA A 304 -27.31 -41.42 8.41
CA ALA A 304 -26.99 -42.28 7.27
C ALA A 304 -26.34 -43.58 7.76
N THR A 305 -26.85 -44.13 8.87
CA THR A 305 -26.41 -45.41 9.46
C THR A 305 -27.55 -46.42 9.49
N GLU A 306 -28.44 -46.38 8.50
CA GLU A 306 -29.51 -47.38 8.37
C GLU A 306 -29.99 -47.54 6.92
N ALA A 307 -29.08 -47.54 5.93
CA ALA A 307 -29.47 -47.83 4.54
C ALA A 307 -28.33 -48.34 3.64
N VAL A 308 -27.28 -48.99 4.15
CA VAL A 308 -26.30 -49.68 3.30
C VAL A 308 -25.77 -50.94 3.99
N ALA A 309 -26.68 -51.83 4.37
CA ALA A 309 -26.36 -53.19 4.81
C ALA A 309 -27.16 -54.20 3.98
N ALA A 310 -27.05 -54.09 2.65
CA ALA A 310 -27.40 -55.16 1.74
C ALA A 310 -26.70 -54.91 0.40
N THR A 311 -26.05 -55.96 -0.10
CA THR A 311 -25.43 -56.13 -1.44
C THR A 311 -23.95 -55.73 -1.62
N GLU A 312 -23.06 -56.41 -0.91
CA GLU A 312 -21.78 -56.85 -1.50
C GLU A 312 -21.97 -58.23 -2.15
N ALA A 313 -21.86 -58.31 -3.47
CA ALA A 313 -21.36 -59.52 -4.15
C ALA A 313 -20.97 -59.22 -5.63
N VAL A 314 -19.73 -59.62 -5.96
CA VAL A 314 -19.23 -60.08 -7.28
C VAL A 314 -18.43 -59.09 -8.17
N ALA A 315 -17.11 -59.26 -8.05
CA ALA A 315 -16.08 -59.43 -9.10
C ALA A 315 -15.60 -58.28 -10.02
N ALA A 316 -14.28 -58.10 -10.01
CA ALA A 316 -13.44 -57.53 -11.09
C ALA A 316 -12.88 -58.68 -11.99
N PRO A 317 -11.99 -58.49 -12.99
CA PRO A 317 -11.46 -57.25 -13.60
C PRO A 317 -11.37 -57.28 -15.15
N ALA A 318 -10.96 -56.17 -15.80
CA ALA A 318 -10.21 -56.23 -17.07
C ALA A 318 -9.39 -54.95 -17.30
N THR A 319 -8.11 -55.17 -17.56
CA THR A 319 -6.99 -54.27 -17.89
C THR A 319 -6.99 -53.80 -19.34
N LEU A 320 -6.49 -52.59 -19.61
CA LEU A 320 -5.80 -52.25 -20.87
C LEU A 320 -4.63 -51.29 -20.59
N GLU A 321 -3.44 -51.71 -21.00
CA GLU A 321 -2.18 -50.96 -21.05
C GLU A 321 -2.05 -50.18 -22.37
N ALA A 322 -1.34 -49.04 -22.34
CA ALA A 322 -0.41 -48.54 -23.38
C ALA A 322 0.12 -47.17 -22.91
N GLU A 323 1.38 -46.98 -22.51
CA GLU A 323 2.66 -46.97 -23.24
C GLU A 323 3.21 -45.52 -23.26
N VAL A 324 4.44 -45.36 -22.77
CA VAL A 324 5.21 -44.10 -22.63
C VAL A 324 6.23 -44.03 -23.75
N PRO A 325 6.62 -42.84 -24.22
CA PRO A 325 8.06 -42.63 -24.40
C PRO A 325 8.58 -41.32 -23.79
N LYS A 326 9.75 -41.46 -23.15
CA LYS A 326 10.70 -40.43 -22.72
C LYS A 326 11.49 -39.90 -23.92
N ASP A 327 11.75 -38.60 -23.98
CA ASP A 327 13.09 -38.03 -23.75
C ASP A 327 13.06 -36.48 -23.83
N PRO A 328 13.87 -35.75 -23.03
CA PRO A 328 13.95 -34.29 -23.07
C PRO A 328 15.25 -33.77 -23.71
N ALA A 329 15.16 -32.70 -24.49
CA ALA A 329 16.30 -31.81 -24.83
C ALA A 329 15.80 -30.48 -25.42
N PRO A 330 16.64 -29.43 -25.49
CA PRO A 330 17.19 -28.63 -24.39
C PRO A 330 16.64 -27.19 -24.41
N THR A 331 16.71 -26.52 -23.27
CA THR A 331 16.28 -25.12 -23.05
C THR A 331 17.19 -24.13 -23.80
N PRO A 332 16.65 -23.13 -24.52
CA PRO A 332 17.39 -21.93 -24.84
C PRO A 332 17.22 -20.89 -23.72
N THR A 333 18.36 -20.50 -23.17
CA THR A 333 18.56 -19.35 -22.29
C THR A 333 18.11 -18.08 -22.99
N THR A 334 17.06 -17.42 -22.48
CA THR A 334 16.75 -16.04 -22.85
C THR A 334 16.82 -15.19 -21.60
N THR A 335 17.94 -14.47 -21.46
CA THR A 335 18.10 -13.31 -20.59
C THR A 335 17.00 -12.30 -20.89
N ALA A 336 16.02 -12.16 -19.99
CA ALA A 336 15.05 -11.08 -20.02
C ALA A 336 15.70 -9.79 -19.46
N PRO A 337 15.56 -8.64 -20.14
CA PRO A 337 16.01 -7.35 -19.62
C PRO A 337 15.18 -6.91 -18.39
N PRO A 338 15.71 -6.01 -17.54
CA PRO A 338 15.06 -5.64 -16.28
C PRO A 338 13.71 -4.98 -16.53
N ALA A 339 12.68 -5.51 -15.88
CA ALA A 339 11.34 -4.95 -15.90
C ALA A 339 11.38 -3.52 -15.32
N ALA A 340 10.86 -2.56 -16.09
CA ALA A 340 10.70 -1.19 -15.63
C ALA A 340 9.77 -1.13 -14.39
N PRO A 341 10.07 -0.29 -13.38
CA PRO A 341 9.23 -0.19 -12.19
C PRO A 341 7.90 0.49 -12.56
N LEU A 342 6.79 -0.26 -12.45
CA LEU A 342 5.44 0.22 -12.68
C LEU A 342 4.73 0.54 -11.37
N ALA A 343 3.91 1.59 -11.45
CA ALA A 343 3.56 2.44 -10.33
C ALA A 343 2.48 1.89 -9.41
N ASP A 344 2.70 2.11 -8.11
CA ASP A 344 1.74 1.96 -7.02
C ASP A 344 2.37 2.49 -5.70
N PRO A 345 1.69 2.47 -4.54
CA PRO A 345 1.37 3.59 -3.64
C PRO A 345 2.52 4.24 -2.87
N ALA A 346 3.76 3.90 -3.22
CA ALA A 346 4.99 4.58 -2.84
C ALA A 346 5.27 5.84 -3.68
N ALA A 347 4.23 6.51 -4.17
CA ALA A 347 4.45 7.70 -4.98
C ALA A 347 5.26 8.72 -4.19
N ALA A 348 4.96 8.95 -2.90
CA ALA A 348 5.68 9.96 -2.12
C ALA A 348 7.18 9.61 -1.92
N PRO A 349 7.55 8.41 -1.42
CA PRO A 349 8.95 8.00 -1.32
C PRO A 349 9.69 7.89 -2.67
N VAL A 350 9.05 7.35 -3.73
CA VAL A 350 9.66 7.31 -5.07
C VAL A 350 9.83 8.70 -5.65
N VAL A 351 8.87 9.60 -5.43
CA VAL A 351 8.92 10.97 -5.90
C VAL A 351 10.08 11.69 -5.27
N LEU A 352 10.29 11.53 -3.96
CA LEU A 352 11.47 12.04 -3.27
C LEU A 352 12.75 11.46 -3.87
N ASN A 353 12.89 10.13 -3.92
CA ASN A 353 14.11 9.48 -4.46
C ASN A 353 14.47 9.96 -5.87
N LYS A 354 13.48 10.06 -6.77
CA LYS A 354 13.71 10.52 -8.14
C LYS A 354 13.96 12.03 -8.22
N ILE A 355 13.37 12.83 -7.34
CA ILE A 355 13.65 14.28 -7.26
C ILE A 355 15.07 14.50 -6.78
N ASP A 356 15.52 13.71 -5.81
CA ASP A 356 16.86 13.78 -5.23
C ASP A 356 17.92 13.47 -6.29
N GLU A 357 17.77 12.34 -7.00
CA GLU A 357 18.65 11.95 -8.11
C GLU A 357 18.77 13.06 -9.17
N LYS A 358 17.67 13.76 -9.48
CA LYS A 358 17.69 14.86 -10.47
C LYS A 358 18.30 16.14 -9.93
N LEU A 359 18.00 16.51 -8.69
CA LEU A 359 18.63 17.68 -8.05
C LEU A 359 20.15 17.51 -7.99
N GLU A 360 20.65 16.28 -7.82
CA GLU A 360 22.07 15.95 -7.87
C GLU A 360 22.68 16.15 -9.26
N THR A 361 22.05 15.63 -10.32
CA THR A 361 22.54 15.83 -11.70
C THR A 361 22.59 17.30 -12.13
N THR A 362 21.72 18.15 -11.59
CA THR A 362 21.74 19.59 -11.86
C THR A 362 22.74 20.38 -11.04
N ALA A 363 23.22 19.83 -9.91
CA ALA A 363 24.20 20.48 -9.05
C ALA A 363 25.65 20.23 -9.50
N GLU A 364 25.92 19.12 -10.21
CA GLU A 364 27.24 18.81 -10.78
C GLU A 364 27.55 19.58 -12.07
N ASP A 365 26.55 20.21 -12.71
CA ASP A 365 26.70 20.94 -13.99
C ASP A 365 26.68 22.47 -13.83
N SER A 366 26.84 22.98 -12.59
CA SER A 366 26.92 24.42 -12.33
C SER A 366 28.34 24.93 -12.55
N PRO A 367 28.59 25.88 -13.48
CA PRO A 367 29.92 26.44 -13.66
C PRO A 367 30.35 27.17 -12.39
N ALA A 368 31.56 26.86 -11.90
CA ALA A 368 32.15 27.47 -10.72
C ALA A 368 32.02 29.00 -10.78
N ALA A 369 31.51 29.59 -9.70
CA ALA A 369 31.41 31.04 -9.56
C ALA A 369 32.81 31.67 -9.73
N PRO A 370 32.94 32.78 -10.50
CA PRO A 370 34.22 33.41 -10.69
C PRO A 370 34.74 34.00 -9.37
N ALA A 371 36.04 33.79 -9.11
CA ALA A 371 36.73 34.31 -7.94
C ALA A 371 36.58 35.84 -7.83
N PRO A 372 36.50 36.41 -6.61
CA PRO A 372 36.33 37.84 -6.43
C PRO A 372 37.56 38.60 -6.95
N SER A 373 37.32 39.51 -7.89
CA SER A 373 38.30 40.45 -8.44
C SER A 373 38.86 41.33 -7.32
N ALA A 374 40.18 41.34 -7.17
CA ALA A 374 40.88 42.25 -6.26
C ALA A 374 40.60 43.71 -6.68
N ALA A 375 40.19 44.53 -5.71
CA ALA A 375 40.10 45.98 -5.88
C ALA A 375 41.52 46.59 -5.98
N PRO A 376 41.77 47.53 -6.89
CA PRO A 376 43.04 48.22 -6.94
C PRO A 376 43.10 49.28 -5.82
N THR A 377 44.13 49.18 -4.99
CA THR A 377 44.60 50.30 -4.16
C THR A 377 45.29 51.33 -5.02
N ALA A 378 44.67 52.50 -5.18
CA ALA A 378 45.24 53.85 -5.06
C ALA A 378 44.20 54.89 -5.50
#